data_AF-A0A6G6Y887-F1
#
_entry.id   AF-A0A6G6Y887-F1
#
_cell.length_a   1.000
_cell.length_b   1.000
_cell.length_c   1.000
_cell.angle_alpha   90.00
_cell.angle_beta   90.00
_cell.angle_gamma   90.00
#
_symmetry.space_group_name_H-M   'P 1'
#
loop_
_entity.id
_entity.type
_entity.pdbx_description
1 polymer ?
#
loop_
_entity_poly.entity_id
_entity_poly.type
_entity_poly.pdbx_seq_one_letter_code
_entity_poly.pdbx_strand_id
1 'polypeptide(L)'
;MRIILVLLLGAMAIFFALIGTMMPIMLSEQAAKDRAYYQQFERAAEYVSLSENLPSTETLRQLSLASGGPSISSSLTFEPIDCAPDFEKAPSDQFVLSFWRGEWSECYAYPSGKTTLHRTTASYLLSGFGIQILICWLLAAGATWGAIRLLHKRIRLADA
;
A
#
# COMPACT_ATOMS: atom_id res chain seq x y z
N MET A 1 -36.66 16.31 -10.60
CA MET A 1 -35.54 15.34 -10.78
C MET A 1 -34.19 15.98 -11.11
N ARG A 2 -34.06 16.98 -11.99
CA ARG A 2 -32.74 17.52 -12.41
C ARG A 2 -31.88 18.14 -11.29
N ILE A 3 -32.49 18.81 -10.30
CA ILE A 3 -31.76 19.37 -9.14
C ILE A 3 -31.15 18.26 -8.28
N ILE A 4 -31.90 17.18 -8.04
CA ILE A 4 -31.42 16.00 -7.30
C ILE A 4 -30.20 15.39 -8.01
N LEU A 5 -30.25 15.28 -9.34
CA LEU A 5 -29.13 14.76 -10.13
C LEU A 5 -27.89 15.65 -10.06
N VAL A 6 -28.06 16.98 -10.07
CA VAL A 6 -26.95 17.93 -9.88
C VAL A 6 -26.33 17.79 -8.49
N LEU A 7 -27.14 17.65 -7.44
CA LEU A 7 -26.66 17.44 -6.08
C LEU A 7 -25.91 16.11 -5.94
N LEU A 8 -26.41 15.04 -6.54
CA LEU A 8 -25.74 13.73 -6.56
C LEU A 8 -24.39 13.80 -7.27
N LEU A 9 -24.33 14.43 -8.44
CA LEU A 9 -23.07 14.61 -9.17
C LEU A 9 -22.08 15.49 -8.41
N GLY A 10 -22.55 16.54 -7.75
CA GLY A 10 -21.73 17.37 -6.86
C GLY A 10 -21.17 16.57 -5.67
N ALA A 11 -22.01 15.76 -5.01
CA ALA A 11 -21.58 14.90 -3.92
C ALA A 11 -20.55 13.85 -4.38
N MET A 12 -20.77 13.21 -5.54
CA MET A 12 -19.81 12.28 -6.14
C MET A 12 -18.48 12.97 -6.45
N ALA A 13 -18.51 14.18 -7.02
CA ALA A 13 -17.30 14.93 -7.33
C ALA A 13 -16.47 15.23 -6.08
N ILE A 14 -17.12 15.70 -5.01
CA ILE A 14 -16.47 15.98 -3.72
C ILE A 14 -15.88 14.68 -3.14
N PHE A 15 -16.64 13.59 -3.15
CA PHE A 15 -16.21 12.31 -2.61
C PHE A 15 -14.94 11.77 -3.31
N PHE A 16 -14.94 11.73 -4.64
CA PHE A 16 -13.77 11.24 -5.39
C PHE A 16 -12.57 12.19 -5.30
N ALA A 17 -12.78 13.50 -5.26
CA ALA A 17 -11.70 14.46 -5.03
C ALA A 17 -11.09 14.30 -3.63
N LEU A 18 -11.90 14.05 -2.61
CA LEU A 18 -11.43 13.81 -1.25
C LEU A 18 -10.60 12.52 -1.17
N ILE A 19 -11.06 11.43 -1.80
CA ILE A 19 -10.29 10.19 -1.85
C ILE A 19 -8.97 10.38 -2.61
N GLY A 20 -9.01 11.01 -3.79
CA GLY A 20 -7.82 11.27 -4.61
C GLY A 20 -6.78 12.16 -3.92
N THR A 21 -7.20 13.06 -3.03
CA THR A 21 -6.31 13.93 -2.25
C THR A 21 -5.78 13.26 -0.98
N MET A 22 -6.58 12.45 -0.29
CA MET A 22 -6.17 11.76 0.93
C MET A 22 -5.26 10.56 0.66
N MET A 23 -5.42 9.88 -0.47
CA MET A 23 -4.62 8.69 -0.82
C MET A 23 -3.09 8.91 -0.69
N PRO A 24 -2.48 9.94 -1.30
CA PRO A 24 -1.03 10.20 -1.15
C PRO A 24 -0.58 10.35 0.31
N ILE A 25 -1.40 10.97 1.16
CA ILE A 25 -1.10 11.19 2.57
C ILE A 25 -1.10 9.84 3.31
N MET A 26 -2.15 9.04 3.12
CA MET A 26 -2.24 7.70 3.71
C MET A 26 -1.11 6.78 3.25
N LEU A 27 -0.73 6.84 1.96
CA LEU A 27 0.41 6.08 1.42
C LEU A 27 1.73 6.51 2.05
N SER A 28 1.90 7.78 2.42
CA SER A 28 3.11 8.26 3.10
C SER A 28 3.24 7.68 4.51
N GLU A 29 2.12 7.60 5.25
CA GLU A 29 2.07 6.99 6.57
C GLU A 29 2.32 5.48 6.47
N GLN A 30 1.72 4.82 5.49
CA GLN A 30 1.94 3.40 5.25
C GLN A 30 3.40 3.10 4.89
N ALA A 31 4.01 3.91 4.01
CA ALA A 31 5.43 3.78 3.68
C ALA A 31 6.34 3.96 4.90
N ALA A 32 5.97 4.82 5.86
CA ALA A 32 6.71 4.98 7.11
C ALA A 32 6.62 3.71 7.98
N LYS A 33 5.43 3.10 8.09
CA LYS A 33 5.23 1.82 8.80
C LYS A 33 6.03 0.69 8.14
N ASP A 34 6.02 0.62 6.81
CA ASP A 34 6.75 -0.40 6.06
C ASP A 34 8.27 -0.26 6.18
N ARG A 35 8.81 0.96 6.30
CA ARG A 35 10.23 1.15 6.65
C ARG A 35 10.55 0.61 8.04
N ALA A 36 9.66 0.79 9.01
CA ALA A 36 9.85 0.24 10.35
C ALA A 36 9.83 -1.30 10.32
N TYR A 37 8.95 -1.91 9.52
CA TYR A 37 8.98 -3.36 9.30
C TYR A 37 10.28 -3.79 8.66
N TYR A 38 10.72 -3.11 7.59
CA TYR A 38 11.97 -3.45 6.91
C TYR A 38 13.17 -3.51 7.86
N GLN A 39 13.26 -2.60 8.83
CA GLN A 39 14.32 -2.63 9.85
C GLN A 39 14.23 -3.85 10.77
N GLN A 40 13.03 -4.36 11.05
CA GLN A 40 12.84 -5.60 11.82
C GLN A 40 13.29 -6.82 11.00
N PHE A 41 12.94 -6.83 9.71
CA PHE A 41 13.37 -7.83 8.75
C PHE A 41 14.89 -7.93 8.67
N GLU A 42 15.56 -6.79 8.51
CA GLU A 42 17.02 -6.69 8.43
C GLU A 42 17.67 -7.24 9.69
N ARG A 43 17.23 -6.81 10.88
CA ARG A 43 17.75 -7.32 12.17
C ARG A 43 17.49 -8.81 12.37
N ALA A 44 16.33 -9.31 11.98
CA ALA A 44 16.01 -10.73 12.06
C ALA A 44 16.91 -11.55 11.12
N ALA A 45 17.16 -11.05 9.91
CA ALA A 45 18.05 -11.70 8.95
C ALA A 45 19.51 -11.71 9.44
N GLU A 46 20.01 -10.61 9.99
CA GLU A 46 21.34 -10.56 10.61
C GLU A 46 21.47 -11.59 11.75
N TYR A 47 20.45 -11.71 12.60
CA TYR A 47 20.45 -12.71 13.67
C TYR A 47 20.50 -14.13 13.12
N VAL A 48 19.71 -14.45 12.10
CA VAL A 48 19.71 -15.77 11.45
C VAL A 48 21.05 -16.06 10.79
N SER A 49 21.61 -15.07 10.10
CA SER A 49 22.93 -15.14 9.47
C SER A 49 24.05 -15.46 10.47
N LEU A 50 23.96 -14.99 11.71
CA LEU A 50 24.98 -15.20 12.74
C LEU A 50 24.76 -16.47 13.56
N SER A 51 23.51 -16.87 13.75
CA SER A 51 23.15 -17.99 14.65
C SER A 51 22.85 -19.30 13.90
N GLU A 52 22.79 -19.27 12.56
CA GLU A 52 22.33 -20.36 11.67
C GLU A 52 20.94 -20.93 12.02
N ASN A 53 20.23 -20.30 12.96
CA ASN A 53 18.95 -20.73 13.48
C ASN A 53 17.92 -19.61 13.26
N LEU A 54 16.66 -20.00 13.04
CA LEU A 54 15.55 -19.04 13.06
C LEU A 54 15.48 -18.34 14.42
N PRO A 55 15.12 -17.04 14.48
CA PRO A 55 14.90 -16.39 15.75
C PRO A 55 13.71 -17.07 16.43
N SER A 56 13.81 -17.34 17.73
CA SER A 56 12.69 -17.92 18.47
C SER A 56 11.46 -17.02 18.36
N THR A 57 10.25 -17.59 18.49
CA THR A 57 9.01 -16.81 18.51
C THR A 57 9.04 -15.72 19.59
N GLU A 58 9.72 -15.95 20.71
CA GLU A 58 9.91 -14.93 21.76
C GLU A 58 10.89 -13.83 21.33
N THR A 59 11.95 -14.17 20.59
CA THR A 59 12.89 -13.19 19.99
C THR A 59 12.19 -12.32 18.94
N LEU A 60 11.37 -12.92 18.08
CA LEU A 60 10.53 -12.20 17.11
C LEU A 60 9.50 -11.31 17.82
N ARG A 61 8.90 -11.80 18.92
CA ARG A 61 7.97 -11.04 19.75
C ARG A 61 8.64 -9.85 20.42
N GLN A 62 9.87 -9.99 20.90
CA GLN A 62 10.66 -8.88 21.46
C GLN A 62 11.02 -7.83 20.40
N LEU A 63 11.38 -8.25 19.19
CA LEU A 63 11.64 -7.35 18.05
C LEU A 63 10.37 -6.59 17.61
N SER A 64 9.21 -7.27 17.66
CA SER A 64 7.87 -6.70 17.40
C SER A 64 7.42 -5.72 18.50
N LEU A 65 7.62 -6.06 19.77
CA LEU A 65 7.24 -5.23 20.94
C LEU A 65 8.06 -3.93 21.01
N ALA A 66 9.32 -3.94 20.61
CA ALA A 66 10.16 -2.74 20.54
C ALA A 66 9.68 -1.71 19.50
N SER A 67 8.78 -2.10 18.60
CA SER A 67 8.36 -1.31 17.43
C SER A 67 6.83 -1.12 17.32
N GLY A 68 6.03 -1.72 18.20
CA GLY A 68 4.58 -1.54 18.27
C GLY A 68 3.80 -2.15 17.09
N GLY A 69 4.38 -3.11 16.37
CA GLY A 69 3.79 -3.74 15.17
C GLY A 69 3.04 -5.06 15.46
N PRO A 70 2.30 -5.61 14.47
CA PRO A 70 1.69 -6.94 14.53
C PRO A 70 2.74 -8.05 14.70
N SER A 71 2.26 -9.23 15.10
CA SER A 71 3.08 -10.40 15.41
C SER A 71 3.85 -10.90 14.20
N ILE A 72 5.14 -11.15 14.42
CA ILE A 72 6.12 -11.53 13.42
C ILE A 72 6.28 -13.07 13.47
N SER A 73 5.97 -13.76 12.38
CA SER A 73 6.25 -15.21 12.21
C SER A 73 7.21 -15.39 11.04
N SER A 74 8.35 -16.06 11.24
CA SER A 74 9.36 -16.26 10.19
C SER A 74 9.53 -17.73 9.84
N SER A 75 9.61 -18.04 8.54
CA SER A 75 10.04 -19.35 8.03
C SER A 75 11.35 -19.23 7.27
N LEU A 76 12.26 -20.19 7.46
CA LEU A 76 13.43 -20.41 6.60
C LEU A 76 12.96 -21.26 5.42
N THR A 77 12.42 -20.61 4.40
CA THR A 77 11.97 -21.32 3.21
C THR A 77 12.96 -21.03 2.08
N PHE A 78 13.57 -22.09 1.54
CA PHE A 78 14.44 -21.98 0.35
C PHE A 78 13.64 -21.77 -0.94
N GLU A 79 12.33 -22.06 -0.89
CA GLU A 79 11.36 -21.82 -1.95
C GLU A 79 10.29 -20.83 -1.47
N PRO A 80 9.93 -19.83 -2.30
CA PRO A 80 9.03 -18.73 -1.95
C PRO A 80 7.56 -19.14 -1.97
N ILE A 81 7.19 -20.25 -1.33
CA ILE A 81 5.81 -20.79 -1.37
C ILE A 81 4.79 -19.77 -0.84
N ASP A 82 5.20 -18.93 0.11
CA ASP A 82 4.34 -17.90 0.72
C ASP A 82 4.63 -16.48 0.22
N CYS A 83 5.56 -16.26 -0.72
CA CYS A 83 5.85 -14.92 -1.22
C CYS A 83 4.93 -14.55 -2.38
N ALA A 84 4.80 -13.25 -2.64
CA ALA A 84 4.22 -12.78 -3.88
C ALA A 84 4.95 -13.43 -5.09
N PRO A 85 4.22 -13.88 -6.12
CA PRO A 85 4.79 -14.71 -7.20
C PRO A 85 5.82 -13.97 -8.07
N ASP A 86 5.87 -12.64 -7.99
CA ASP A 86 6.85 -11.77 -8.63
C ASP A 86 8.12 -11.56 -7.80
N PHE A 87 8.20 -12.12 -6.59
CA PHE A 87 9.37 -12.01 -5.73
C PHE A 87 10.48 -12.98 -6.17
N GLU A 88 11.57 -12.41 -6.70
CA GLU A 88 12.76 -13.16 -7.09
C GLU A 88 13.97 -12.82 -6.20
N LYS A 89 14.52 -13.86 -5.55
CA LYS A 89 15.79 -13.77 -4.82
C LYS A 89 16.94 -13.44 -5.77
N ALA A 90 17.93 -12.68 -5.31
CA ALA A 90 19.17 -12.49 -6.04
C ALA A 90 20.03 -13.77 -5.97
N PRO A 91 20.93 -14.02 -6.94
CA PRO A 91 21.84 -15.16 -6.90
C PRO A 91 22.76 -15.19 -5.68
N SER A 92 23.02 -14.02 -5.07
CA SER A 92 23.82 -13.88 -3.85
C SER A 92 23.05 -14.19 -2.57
N ASP A 93 21.73 -14.36 -2.64
CA ASP A 93 20.89 -14.53 -1.46
C ASP A 93 20.95 -15.94 -0.92
N GLN A 94 21.21 -16.05 0.38
CA GLN A 94 21.39 -17.31 1.09
C GLN A 94 20.04 -17.89 1.53
N PHE A 95 19.13 -17.02 1.99
CA PHE A 95 17.82 -17.41 2.47
C PHE A 95 16.80 -16.28 2.26
N VAL A 96 15.53 -16.64 2.36
CA VAL A 96 14.39 -15.72 2.34
C VAL A 96 13.64 -15.87 3.65
N LEU A 97 13.27 -14.74 4.25
CA LEU A 97 12.37 -14.69 5.38
C LEU A 97 10.99 -14.23 4.89
N SER A 98 9.95 -15.00 5.19
CA SER A 98 8.54 -14.64 4.96
C SER A 98 7.86 -14.26 6.27
N PHE A 99 6.96 -13.27 6.23
CA PHE A 99 6.24 -12.79 7.42
C PHE A 99 4.78 -12.50 7.11
N TRP A 100 3.90 -13.15 7.87
CA TRP A 100 2.46 -13.04 7.70
C TRP A 100 1.90 -11.74 8.31
N ARG A 101 1.23 -10.92 7.50
CA ARG A 101 0.54 -9.67 7.93
C ARG A 101 -0.98 -9.83 8.08
N GLY A 102 -1.48 -11.06 8.22
CA GLY A 102 -2.89 -11.36 8.40
C GLY A 102 -3.58 -11.80 7.11
N GLU A 103 -3.43 -11.05 6.03
CA GLU A 103 -4.04 -11.35 4.72
C GLU A 103 -3.02 -11.76 3.64
N TRP A 104 -1.76 -11.33 3.77
CA TRP A 104 -0.67 -11.69 2.87
C TRP A 104 0.65 -11.82 3.64
N SER A 105 1.63 -12.45 2.99
CA SER A 105 3.00 -12.56 3.47
C SER A 105 3.92 -11.55 2.79
N GLU A 106 4.77 -10.89 3.58
CA GLU A 106 5.85 -10.07 3.08
C GLU A 106 7.16 -10.85 3.11
N CYS A 107 7.97 -10.70 2.07
CA CYS A 107 9.23 -11.42 1.95
C CYS A 107 10.45 -10.49 1.96
N TYR A 108 11.56 -11.02 2.44
CA TYR A 108 12.86 -10.36 2.50
C TYR A 108 13.96 -11.38 2.20
N ALA A 109 14.83 -11.06 1.24
CA ALA A 109 15.98 -11.90 0.91
C ALA A 109 17.28 -11.30 1.44
N TYR A 110 18.13 -12.14 2.00
CA TYR A 110 19.41 -11.75 2.59
C TYR A 110 20.59 -12.37 1.82
N PRO A 111 21.69 -11.64 1.56
CA PRO A 111 21.98 -10.28 2.02
C PRO A 111 21.56 -9.15 1.08
N SER A 112 20.93 -9.43 -0.07
CA SER A 112 20.59 -8.38 -1.05
C SER A 112 19.63 -7.31 -0.51
N GLY A 113 18.85 -7.63 0.53
CA GLY A 113 17.87 -6.74 1.10
C GLY A 113 16.65 -6.52 0.19
N LYS A 114 16.45 -7.37 -0.83
CA LYS A 114 15.25 -7.38 -1.66
C LYS A 114 14.04 -7.69 -0.80
N THR A 115 12.95 -6.95 -0.98
CA THR A 115 11.73 -7.11 -0.20
C THR A 115 10.48 -6.80 -1.02
N THR A 116 9.35 -7.37 -0.62
CA THR A 116 8.01 -7.02 -1.14
C THR A 116 7.45 -5.73 -0.50
N LEU A 117 8.08 -5.22 0.57
CA LEU A 117 7.64 -4.00 1.26
C LEU A 117 7.86 -2.74 0.41
N HIS A 118 6.81 -1.94 0.28
CA HIS A 118 6.82 -0.66 -0.43
C HIS A 118 7.33 0.46 0.49
N ARG A 119 8.66 0.59 0.61
CA ARG A 119 9.31 1.52 1.54
C ARG A 119 9.13 3.01 1.21
N THR A 120 8.64 3.33 0.02
CA THR A 120 8.48 4.72 -0.43
C THR A 120 7.07 4.97 -0.97
N THR A 121 6.61 6.20 -0.87
CA THR A 121 5.36 6.61 -1.52
C THR A 121 5.44 6.39 -3.04
N ALA A 122 6.61 6.63 -3.64
CA ALA A 122 6.83 6.39 -5.07
C ALA A 122 6.62 4.92 -5.45
N SER A 123 7.13 3.97 -4.66
CA SER A 123 6.90 2.54 -4.92
C SER A 123 5.42 2.20 -4.88
N TYR A 124 4.66 2.76 -3.93
CA TYR A 124 3.20 2.58 -3.88
C TYR A 124 2.48 3.15 -5.11
N LEU A 125 2.91 4.33 -5.59
CA LEU A 125 2.31 4.92 -6.78
C LEU A 125 2.56 4.06 -8.02
N LEU A 126 3.76 3.48 -8.14
CA LEU A 126 4.15 2.61 -9.24
C LEU A 126 3.49 1.22 -9.19
N SER A 127 3.11 0.73 -8.01
CA SER A 127 2.41 -0.55 -7.85
C SER A 127 0.90 -0.51 -8.15
N GLY A 128 0.41 0.63 -8.65
CA GLY A 128 -0.96 0.78 -9.16
C GLY A 128 -1.81 1.81 -8.43
N PHE A 129 -1.42 2.26 -7.24
CA PHE A 129 -2.16 3.32 -6.55
C PHE A 129 -2.12 4.66 -7.32
N GLY A 130 -1.06 4.92 -8.09
CA GLY A 130 -1.00 6.10 -8.96
C GLY A 130 -2.13 6.12 -10.00
N ILE A 131 -2.44 4.97 -10.59
CA ILE A 131 -3.56 4.81 -11.53
C ILE A 131 -4.89 5.03 -10.81
N GLN A 132 -5.04 4.51 -9.58
CA GLN A 132 -6.26 4.71 -8.80
C GLN A 132 -6.51 6.18 -8.46
N ILE A 133 -5.46 6.93 -8.09
CA ILE A 133 -5.54 8.38 -7.87
C ILE A 133 -6.00 9.09 -9.14
N LEU A 134 -5.41 8.76 -10.29
CA LEU A 134 -5.79 9.34 -11.58
C LEU A 134 -7.28 9.06 -11.89
N ILE A 135 -7.73 7.82 -11.68
CA ILE A 135 -9.14 7.44 -11.89
C ILE A 135 -10.06 8.27 -10.99
N CYS A 136 -9.73 8.45 -9.71
CA CYS A 136 -10.52 9.27 -8.80
C CYS A 136 -10.66 10.71 -9.32
N TRP A 137 -9.57 11.31 -9.81
CA TRP A 137 -9.61 12.65 -10.39
C TRP A 137 -10.43 12.73 -11.68
N LEU A 138 -10.33 11.71 -12.55
CA LEU A 138 -11.14 11.63 -13.77
C LEU A 138 -12.64 11.53 -13.45
N LEU A 139 -13.00 10.72 -12.46
CA LEU A 139 -14.39 10.59 -11.99
C LEU A 139 -14.89 11.91 -11.38
N ALA A 140 -14.08 12.58 -10.57
CA ALA A 140 -14.42 13.88 -9.99
C ALA A 140 -14.64 14.95 -11.08
N ALA A 141 -13.74 15.01 -12.07
CA ALA A 141 -13.85 15.92 -13.20
C ALA A 141 -15.09 15.63 -14.06
N GLY A 142 -15.35 14.35 -14.37
CA GLY A 142 -16.52 13.92 -15.13
C GLY A 142 -17.84 14.25 -14.43
N ALA A 143 -17.92 14.02 -13.11
CA ALA A 143 -19.08 14.35 -12.31
C ALA A 143 -19.31 15.87 -12.24
N THR A 144 -18.24 16.65 -12.04
CA THR A 144 -18.29 18.12 -12.03
C THR A 144 -18.77 18.67 -13.37
N TRP A 145 -18.21 18.17 -14.48
CA TRP A 145 -18.62 18.54 -15.82
C TRP A 145 -20.10 18.23 -16.08
N GLY A 146 -20.56 17.05 -15.67
CA GLY A 146 -21.96 16.65 -15.77
C GLY A 146 -22.89 17.60 -15.02
N ALA A 147 -22.53 17.98 -13.78
CA ALA A 147 -23.29 18.93 -12.98
C ALA A 147 -23.38 20.31 -13.63
N ILE A 148 -22.25 20.85 -14.13
CA ILE A 148 -22.20 22.15 -14.81
C ILE A 148 -23.08 22.14 -16.07
N ARG A 149 -23.01 21.08 -16.89
CA ARG A 149 -23.80 20.99 -18.12
C ARG A 149 -25.30 20.99 -17.85
N LEU A 150 -25.73 20.30 -16.78
CA LEU A 150 -27.13 20.27 -16.35
C LEU A 150 -27.60 21.62 -15.80
N LEU A 151 -26.73 22.34 -15.08
CA LEU A 151 -27.01 23.67 -14.56
C LEU A 151 -27.16 24.70 -15.70
N HIS A 152 -26.24 24.72 -16.67
CA HIS A 152 -26.31 25.64 -17.81
C HIS A 152 -27.55 25.43 -18.69
N LYS A 153 -28.00 24.18 -18.89
CA LYS A 153 -29.25 23.90 -19.61
C LYS A 153 -30.47 24.48 -18.90
N ARG A 154 -30.45 24.60 -17.56
CA ARG A 154 -31.54 25.20 -16.79
C ARG A 154 -31.59 26.71 -16.97
N ILE A 155 -30.43 27.38 -16.89
CA ILE A 155 -30.35 28.84 -17.01
C ILE A 155 -30.88 29.27 -18.40
N ARG A 156 -30.41 28.63 -19.48
CA ARG A 156 -30.90 28.94 -20.84
C ARG A 156 -32.39 28.67 -21.08
N LEU A 157 -33.01 27.76 -20.31
CA LEU A 157 -34.44 27.48 -20.39
C LEU A 157 -35.28 28.42 -19.49
N ALA A 158 -34.65 29.12 -18.56
CA ALA A 158 -35.31 30.13 -17.73
C ALA A 158 -35.27 31.52 -18.38
N ASP A 159 -34.28 31.78 -19.24
CA ASP A 159 -34.10 33.03 -19.98
C ASP A 159 -34.82 33.07 -21.35
N ALA A 160 -35.45 31.96 -21.77
CA ALA A 160 -36.19 31.81 -23.03
C ALA A 160 -37.69 31.67 -22.77
#